data_AF-A0A962W9D5-F1
#
_entry.id   AF-A0A962W9D5-F1
#
_cell.length_a   1.000
_cell.length_b   1.000
_cell.length_c   1.000
_cell.angle_alpha   90.00
_cell.angle_beta   90.00
_cell.angle_gamma   90.00
#
_symmetry.space_group_name_H-M   'P 1'
#
loop_
_entity.id
_entity.type
_entity.pdbx_description
1 polymer ?
#
loop_
_entity_poly.entity_id
_entity_poly.type
_entity_poly.pdbx_seq_one_letter_code
_entity_poly.pdbx_strand_id
1 'polypeptide(L)'
;MQSADNLIWVDMEMTGLDPARNVIIEIATVITDSELNTLAEGPVIAVHQDNAVLSAMDEWNTNHHTHSGLVERVKASVHDEHGAARQTLAFLEQWVPPGASPMCG
;
A
#
# COMPACT_ATOMS: atom_id res chain seq x y z
N MET A 1 -10.22 2.37 19.61
CA MET A 1 -9.28 2.57 20.74
C MET A 1 -8.05 1.76 20.39
N GLN A 2 -6.85 2.31 20.57
CA GLN A 2 -5.63 1.59 20.25
C GLN A 2 -5.47 0.33 21.13
N SER A 3 -4.88 -0.72 20.57
CA SER A 3 -4.42 -1.90 21.31
C SER A 3 -3.04 -2.31 20.82
N ALA A 4 -2.16 -2.73 21.74
CA ALA A 4 -0.84 -3.25 21.41
C ALA A 4 -0.89 -4.66 20.81
N ASP A 5 -2.01 -5.37 20.99
CA ASP A 5 -2.23 -6.74 20.48
C ASP A 5 -2.87 -6.75 19.08
N ASN A 6 -3.26 -5.57 18.56
CA ASN A 6 -3.77 -5.45 17.20
C ASN A 6 -2.64 -5.68 16.19
N LEU A 7 -2.99 -6.27 15.05
CA LEU A 7 -2.07 -6.58 13.97
C LEU A 7 -2.29 -5.66 12.77
N ILE A 8 -1.18 -5.18 12.20
CA ILE A 8 -1.15 -4.38 10.98
C ILE A 8 -0.82 -5.29 9.79
N TRP A 9 -1.80 -5.50 8.93
CA TRP A 9 -1.63 -6.15 7.63
C TRP A 9 -1.37 -5.10 6.58
N VAL A 10 -0.36 -5.29 5.75
CA VAL A 10 -0.01 -4.39 4.65
C VAL A 10 0.27 -5.20 3.40
N ASP A 11 -0.30 -4.76 2.29
CA ASP A 11 0.00 -5.26 0.96
C ASP A 11 0.34 -4.09 0.04
N MET A 12 1.29 -4.32 -0.87
CA MET A 12 1.85 -3.28 -1.73
C MET A 12 2.09 -3.81 -3.12
N GLU A 13 1.76 -2.99 -4.11
CA GLU A 13 2.12 -3.24 -5.50
C GLU A 13 3.27 -2.33 -5.92
N MET A 14 4.20 -2.88 -6.67
CA MET A 14 5.40 -2.19 -7.15
C MET A 14 5.54 -2.34 -8.66
N THR A 15 6.33 -1.45 -9.25
CA THR A 15 6.71 -1.53 -10.68
C THR A 15 7.68 -2.69 -10.99
N GLY A 16 8.14 -3.41 -9.97
CA GLY A 16 9.06 -4.54 -10.06
C GLY A 16 9.67 -4.89 -8.70
N LEU A 17 10.69 -5.75 -8.71
CA LEU A 17 11.23 -6.39 -7.49
C LEU A 17 12.53 -5.77 -6.94
N ASP A 18 13.13 -4.79 -7.63
CA ASP A 18 14.38 -4.15 -7.20
C ASP A 18 14.10 -2.76 -6.58
N PRO A 19 14.18 -2.59 -5.24
CA PRO A 19 13.90 -1.31 -4.59
C PRO A 19 14.83 -0.16 -4.99
N ALA A 20 16.00 -0.45 -5.60
CA ALA A 20 16.88 0.59 -6.10
C ALA A 20 16.42 1.18 -7.44
N ARG A 21 15.45 0.53 -8.11
CA ARG A 21 14.95 0.90 -9.44
C ARG A 21 13.44 1.04 -9.51
N ASN A 22 12.73 0.25 -8.72
CA ASN A 22 11.29 0.14 -8.72
C ASN A 22 10.69 0.94 -7.57
N VAL A 23 9.53 1.49 -7.88
CA VAL A 23 8.75 2.33 -6.97
C VAL A 23 7.39 1.68 -6.67
N ILE A 24 6.77 2.17 -5.61
CA ILE A 24 5.45 1.76 -5.13
C ILE A 24 4.37 2.37 -6.03
N ILE A 25 3.36 1.59 -6.36
CA ILE A 25 2.20 1.99 -7.17
C ILE A 25 0.86 1.70 -6.48
N GLU A 26 0.84 0.89 -5.42
CA GLU A 26 -0.32 0.74 -4.55
C GLU A 26 0.10 0.43 -3.11
N ILE A 27 -0.72 0.85 -2.15
CA ILE A 27 -0.67 0.39 -0.77
C ILE A 27 -2.08 0.22 -0.20
N ALA A 28 -2.31 -0.89 0.50
CA ALA A 28 -3.51 -1.13 1.29
C ALA A 28 -3.12 -1.65 2.68
N THR A 29 -3.92 -1.31 3.69
CA THR A 29 -3.70 -1.79 5.06
C THR A 29 -5.00 -2.27 5.70
N VAL A 30 -4.92 -3.27 6.57
CA VAL A 30 -6.04 -3.79 7.37
C VAL A 30 -5.57 -3.96 8.81
N ILE A 31 -6.46 -3.66 9.75
CA ILE A 31 -6.24 -3.91 11.17
C ILE A 31 -7.08 -5.11 11.59
N THR A 32 -6.44 -6.09 12.24
CA THR A 32 -7.14 -7.17 12.94
C THR A 32 -6.82 -7.16 14.43
N ASP A 33 -7.63 -7.84 15.22
CA ASP A 33 -7.20 -8.28 16.56
C ASP A 33 -6.28 -9.52 16.47
N SER A 34 -5.86 -10.03 17.62
CA SER A 34 -5.01 -11.23 17.73
C SER A 34 -5.70 -12.53 17.30
N GLU A 35 -7.03 -12.54 17.19
CA GLU A 35 -7.83 -13.67 16.73
C GLU A 35 -8.17 -13.57 15.23
N LEU A 36 -7.55 -12.61 14.53
CA LEU A 36 -7.73 -12.34 13.10
C LEU A 36 -9.11 -11.79 12.73
N ASN A 37 -9.86 -11.24 13.69
CA ASN A 37 -11.09 -10.53 13.37
C ASN A 37 -10.74 -9.14 12.81
N THR A 38 -11.26 -8.80 11.63
CA THR A 38 -11.07 -7.47 11.04
C THR A 38 -11.73 -6.39 11.89
N LEU A 39 -10.93 -5.43 12.34
CA LEU A 39 -11.38 -4.28 13.12
C LEU A 39 -11.61 -3.06 12.22
N ALA A 40 -10.75 -2.86 11.21
CA ALA A 40 -10.86 -1.76 10.27
C ALA A 40 -10.05 -2.01 9.00
N GLU A 41 -10.54 -1.44 7.90
CA GLU A 41 -9.82 -1.35 6.63
C GLU A 41 -9.29 0.08 6.46
N GLY A 42 -8.02 0.18 6.10
CA GLY A 42 -7.36 1.43 5.78
C GLY A 42 -7.70 1.92 4.38
N PRO A 43 -7.22 3.10 3.99
CA PRO A 43 -7.37 3.57 2.61
C PRO A 43 -6.61 2.65 1.65
N VAL A 44 -7.22 2.35 0.50
CA VAL A 44 -6.55 1.71 -0.65
C VAL A 44 -6.07 2.81 -1.58
N ILE A 45 -4.77 3.01 -1.65
CA ILE A 45 -4.17 4.17 -2.31
C ILE A 45 -3.35 3.70 -3.51
N ALA A 46 -3.82 4.01 -4.72
CA ALA A 46 -2.97 3.99 -5.90
C ALA A 46 -2.00 5.17 -5.83
N VAL A 47 -0.71 4.91 -5.95
CA VAL A 47 0.35 5.93 -5.83
C VAL A 47 0.73 6.39 -7.22
N HIS A 48 0.63 7.69 -7.48
CA HIS A 48 0.89 8.30 -8.76
C HIS A 48 2.35 8.09 -9.19
N GLN A 49 2.54 7.73 -10.45
CA GLN A 49 3.84 7.63 -11.10
C GLN A 49 3.74 8.16 -12.53
N ASP A 50 4.83 8.75 -13.02
CA ASP A 50 4.90 9.24 -14.39
C ASP A 50 4.77 8.10 -15.41
N ASN A 51 4.22 8.41 -16.59
CA ASN A 51 4.10 7.44 -17.69
C ASN A 51 5.44 6.79 -18.07
N ALA A 52 6.57 7.50 -17.92
CA ALA A 52 7.90 6.96 -18.18
C ALA A 52 8.28 5.83 -17.22
N VAL A 53 7.92 5.95 -15.94
CA VAL A 53 8.13 4.91 -14.92
C VAL A 53 7.27 3.69 -15.24
N LEU A 54 5.99 3.90 -15.53
CA LEU A 54 5.07 2.81 -15.89
C LEU A 54 5.50 2.09 -17.17
N SER A 55 6.02 2.82 -18.15
CA SER A 55 6.51 2.24 -19.42
C SER A 55 7.83 1.48 -19.27
N ALA A 56 8.51 1.62 -18.14
CA ALA A 56 9.77 0.91 -17.84
C ALA A 56 9.54 -0.42 -17.09
N MET A 57 8.29 -0.74 -16.72
CA MET A 57 7.94 -2.04 -16.15
C MET A 57 8.25 -3.18 -17.14
N ASP A 58 8.58 -4.35 -16.61
CA ASP A 58 8.70 -5.55 -17.45
C ASP A 58 7.33 -6.00 -17.99
N GLU A 59 7.34 -7.01 -18.86
CA GLU A 59 6.13 -7.53 -19.49
C GLU A 59 5.13 -8.08 -18.46
N TRP A 60 5.62 -8.74 -17.41
CA TRP A 60 4.75 -9.34 -16.41
C TRP A 60 4.02 -8.26 -15.61
N ASN A 61 4.74 -7.27 -15.09
CA ASN A 61 4.18 -6.15 -14.33
C ASN A 61 3.23 -5.33 -15.21
N THR A 62 3.62 -5.05 -16.45
CA THR A 62 2.77 -4.32 -17.41
C THR A 62 1.44 -5.04 -17.62
N ASN A 63 1.47 -6.35 -17.89
CA ASN A 63 0.25 -7.12 -18.13
C ASN A 63 -0.61 -7.26 -16.87
N HIS A 64 0.01 -7.60 -15.74
CA HIS A 64 -0.68 -7.82 -14.47
C HIS A 64 -1.38 -6.55 -13.99
N HIS A 65 -0.65 -5.44 -13.88
CA HIS A 65 -1.17 -4.17 -13.37
C HIS A 65 -2.13 -3.47 -14.34
N THR A 66 -2.01 -3.72 -15.64
CA THR A 66 -3.01 -3.25 -16.61
C THR A 66 -4.30 -4.07 -16.49
N HIS A 67 -4.20 -5.39 -16.33
CA HIS A 67 -5.37 -6.26 -16.23
C HIS A 67 -6.18 -6.01 -14.94
N SER A 68 -5.50 -5.71 -13.82
CA SER A 68 -6.16 -5.32 -12.57
C SER A 68 -6.79 -3.92 -12.63
N GLY A 69 -6.48 -3.12 -13.65
CA GLY A 69 -6.86 -1.72 -13.75
C GLY A 69 -6.02 -0.77 -12.89
N LEU A 70 -4.97 -1.27 -12.22
CA LEU A 70 -4.10 -0.47 -11.37
C LEU A 70 -3.36 0.62 -12.16
N VAL A 71 -2.89 0.32 -13.37
CA VAL A 71 -2.18 1.32 -14.21
C VAL A 71 -3.01 2.58 -14.44
N GLU A 72 -4.30 2.45 -14.72
CA GLU A 72 -5.17 3.61 -14.94
C GLU A 72 -5.47 4.35 -13.63
N ARG A 73 -5.59 3.63 -12.51
CA ARG A 73 -5.73 4.25 -11.18
C ARG A 73 -4.48 5.04 -10.79
N VAL A 74 -3.29 4.53 -11.09
CA VAL A 74 -2.00 5.20 -10.85
C VAL A 74 -1.92 6.49 -11.66
N LYS A 75 -2.23 6.44 -12.97
CA LYS A 75 -2.24 7.62 -13.84
C LYS A 75 -3.22 8.70 -13.38
N ALA A 76 -4.39 8.29 -12.89
CA ALA A 76 -5.42 9.20 -12.39
C ALA A 76 -5.19 9.67 -10.94
N SER A 77 -4.27 9.05 -10.22
CA SER A 77 -4.03 9.35 -8.80
C SER A 77 -3.42 10.73 -8.61
N VAL A 78 -3.78 11.35 -7.50
CA VAL A 78 -3.20 12.63 -7.02
C VAL A 78 -2.28 12.42 -5.82
N HIS A 79 -2.07 11.18 -5.39
CA HIS A 79 -1.27 10.84 -4.23
C HIS A 79 0.15 10.47 -4.65
N ASP A 80 1.14 11.21 -4.16
CA ASP A 80 2.54 10.78 -4.19
C ASP A 80 2.84 9.82 -3.03
N GLU A 81 4.03 9.24 -3.02
CA GLU A 81 4.46 8.29 -1.98
C GLU A 81 4.37 8.91 -0.57
N HIS A 82 4.76 10.18 -0.43
CA HIS A 82 4.68 10.89 0.85
C HIS A 82 3.22 11.08 1.30
N GLY A 83 2.31 11.40 0.39
CA GLY A 83 0.88 11.56 0.65
C GLY A 83 0.20 10.25 1.01
N ALA A 84 0.58 9.16 0.34
CA ALA A 84 0.13 7.81 0.68
C ALA A 84 0.63 7.41 2.09
N ALA A 85 1.93 7.58 2.35
CA ALA A 85 2.54 7.26 3.64
C ALA A 85 1.88 8.03 4.81
N ARG A 86 1.64 9.34 4.66
CA ARG A 86 0.97 10.15 5.69
C ARG A 86 -0.45 9.66 5.99
N GLN A 87 -1.22 9.32 4.95
CA GLN A 87 -2.59 8.84 5.13
C GLN A 87 -2.63 7.46 5.78
N THR A 88 -1.75 6.56 5.36
CA THR A 88 -1.61 5.23 5.97
C THR A 88 -1.21 5.36 7.43
N LEU A 89 -0.17 6.14 7.76
CA LEU A 89 0.24 6.33 9.16
C LEU A 89 -0.86 6.95 10.02
N ALA A 90 -1.57 7.97 9.52
CA ALA A 90 -2.67 8.60 10.24
C ALA A 90 -3.84 7.63 10.51
N PHE A 91 -4.05 6.64 9.65
CA PHE A 91 -4.98 5.54 9.90
C PHE A 91 -4.44 4.60 10.98
N LEU A 92 -3.21 4.11 10.84
CA LEU A 92 -2.59 3.14 11.77
C LEU A 92 -2.50 3.69 13.21
N GLU A 93 -2.17 4.97 13.36
CA GLU A 93 -2.08 5.67 14.64
C GLU A 93 -3.40 5.70 15.42
N GLN A 94 -4.54 5.38 14.80
CA GLN A 94 -5.82 5.28 15.53
C GLN A 94 -6.01 3.91 16.21
N TRP A 95 -5.23 2.90 15.79
CA TRP A 95 -5.48 1.50 16.09
C TRP A 95 -4.34 0.79 16.82
N VAL A 96 -3.09 1.18 16.58
CA VAL A 96 -1.91 0.47 17.10
C VAL A 96 -0.86 1.46 17.60
N PRO A 97 -0.31 1.30 18.81
CA PRO A 97 0.83 2.07 19.27
C PRO A 97 2.08 1.82 18.41
N PRO A 98 2.96 2.82 18.19
CA PRO A 98 4.20 2.64 17.44
C PRO A 98 5.09 1.52 18.02
N GLY A 99 5.55 0.61 17.16
CA GLY A 99 6.45 -0.49 17.54
C GLY A 99 5.79 -1.67 18.24
N ALA A 100 4.47 -1.71 18.36
CA ALA A 100 3.74 -2.81 19.01
C ALA A 100 3.47 -3.99 18.05
N SER A 101 2.86 -3.71 16.89
CA SER A 101 2.56 -4.75 15.89
C SER A 101 3.81 -5.12 15.08
N PRO A 102 4.05 -6.42 14.80
CA PRO A 102 4.88 -6.80 13.67
C PRO A 102 4.22 -6.37 12.34
N MET A 103 4.97 -6.42 11.24
CA MET A 103 4.40 -6.26 9.90
C MET A 103 3.82 -7.61 9.44
N CYS A 104 2.54 -7.65 9.09
CA CYS A 104 1.86 -8.83 8.55
C CYS A 104 1.63 -8.68 7.04
N GLY A 105 1.82 -9.76 6.28
CA GLY A 105 1.68 -9.84 4.82
C GLY A 105 1.78 -11.29 4.36
#